data_AF-A0A3B1AZB0-F1
#
_entry.id   AF-A0A3B1AZB0-F1
#
_cell.length_a   1.000
_cell.length_b   1.000
_cell.length_c   1.000
_cell.angle_alpha   90.00
_cell.angle_beta   90.00
_cell.angle_gamma   90.00
#
_symmetry.space_group_name_H-M   'P 1'
#
loop_
_entity.id
_entity.type
_entity.pdbx_description
1 polymer ?
#
loop_
_entity_poly.entity_id
_entity_poly.type
_entity_poly.pdbx_seq_one_letter_code
_entity_poly.pdbx_strand_id
1 'polypeptide(L)'
;MRNSNLINRKIAASRKLYQDPYAHLDGNGDYDAYIPNQIHSSKELHSDERLNIIDSVAEFNCNQSKETLNNTEQRHRSNFRKKIKYSHKNIESKVRKLHLEIWSRRNEFWFEAVPTDPVKLLDPFVAAKCIGYKYVEVEFLGQGSDKEIAGIIDRTNKQISISRRFKKNVSRFTAAHELGHALLHQETTMHRDRPMDGSSKPNGLRDAMEVEADKFATCFLMPENLVRTRFQQVFGVKDTFVLNDNTAFALDPINPEGLFNQRRIIRDLARILASVEQYNGRYMHSLANQFFVSVEAMAIRIEELGLICTVGWAE
;
A
#
# COMPACT_ATOMS: atom_id res chain seq x y z
N MET A 1 -26.49 21.87 -0.08
CA MET A 1 -26.75 20.49 -0.58
C MET A 1 -26.61 20.30 -2.11
N ARG A 2 -26.60 21.33 -2.96
CA ARG A 2 -26.50 21.15 -4.44
C ARG A 2 -25.07 20.97 -4.99
N ASN A 3 -24.02 21.45 -4.31
CA ASN A 3 -22.63 21.42 -4.81
C ASN A 3 -21.91 20.06 -4.67
N SER A 4 -22.20 19.26 -3.62
CA SER A 4 -21.55 17.96 -3.39
C SER A 4 -21.96 16.91 -4.44
N ASN A 5 -23.21 16.95 -4.89
CA ASN A 5 -23.71 16.09 -5.97
C ASN A 5 -23.08 16.42 -7.33
N LEU A 6 -22.73 17.69 -7.57
CA LEU A 6 -22.07 18.12 -8.80
C LEU A 6 -20.60 17.65 -8.82
N ILE A 7 -19.90 17.75 -7.69
CA ILE A 7 -18.51 17.32 -7.53
C ILE A 7 -18.38 15.79 -7.65
N ASN A 8 -19.25 15.03 -6.98
CA ASN A 8 -19.22 13.56 -7.05
C ASN A 8 -19.55 13.04 -8.46
N ARG A 9 -20.46 13.71 -9.19
CA ARG A 9 -20.73 13.39 -10.61
C ARG A 9 -19.53 13.70 -11.52
N LYS A 10 -18.82 14.80 -11.26
CA LYS A 10 -17.60 15.19 -12.02
C LYS A 10 -16.42 14.25 -11.78
N ILE A 11 -16.21 13.81 -10.53
CA ILE A 11 -15.17 12.83 -10.17
C ILE A 11 -15.47 11.46 -10.80
N ALA A 12 -16.73 10.99 -10.76
CA ALA A 12 -17.13 9.74 -11.39
C ALA A 12 -16.98 9.79 -12.93
N ALA A 13 -17.26 10.95 -13.55
CA ALA A 13 -17.09 11.14 -14.99
C ALA A 13 -15.60 11.19 -15.41
N SER A 14 -14.74 11.86 -14.64
CA SER A 14 -13.30 11.91 -14.85
C SER A 14 -12.68 10.50 -14.76
N ARG A 15 -12.98 9.73 -13.70
CA ARG A 15 -12.50 8.34 -13.54
C ARG A 15 -12.89 7.41 -14.70
N LYS A 16 -14.06 7.65 -15.29
CA LYS A 16 -14.57 6.88 -16.44
C LYS A 16 -13.90 7.31 -17.75
N LEU A 17 -13.57 8.59 -17.91
CA LEU A 17 -12.95 9.17 -19.11
C LEU A 17 -11.48 8.71 -19.29
N TYR A 18 -10.69 8.75 -18.23
CA TYR A 18 -9.27 8.35 -18.28
C TYR A 18 -9.02 6.86 -18.11
N GLN A 19 -10.08 6.09 -17.86
CA GLN A 19 -9.98 4.74 -17.34
C GLN A 19 -8.94 4.68 -16.20
N ASP A 20 -9.01 5.60 -15.25
CA ASP A 20 -8.12 5.69 -14.09
C ASP A 20 -8.98 5.96 -12.85
N PRO A 21 -9.12 5.00 -11.90
CA PRO A 21 -9.96 5.16 -10.72
C PRO A 21 -9.34 6.16 -9.73
N TYR A 22 -8.09 6.57 -9.97
CA TYR A 22 -7.28 7.46 -9.15
C TYR A 22 -7.17 8.88 -9.73
N ALA A 23 -7.82 9.17 -10.87
CA ALA A 23 -7.90 10.51 -11.44
C ALA A 23 -8.69 11.46 -10.52
N HIS A 24 -8.13 12.64 -10.25
CA HIS A 24 -8.81 13.77 -9.62
C HIS A 24 -8.32 15.10 -10.21
N LEU A 25 -9.15 16.13 -10.09
CA LEU A 25 -8.87 17.52 -10.44
C LEU A 25 -7.47 17.93 -9.94
N ASP A 26 -6.73 18.67 -10.75
CA ASP A 26 -5.50 19.29 -10.27
C ASP A 26 -5.82 20.34 -9.18
N GLY A 27 -4.78 20.78 -8.46
CA GLY A 27 -4.92 21.76 -7.37
C GLY A 27 -5.48 23.12 -7.79
N ASN A 28 -5.76 23.35 -9.08
CA ASN A 28 -6.26 24.60 -9.65
C ASN A 28 -7.69 24.50 -10.22
N GLY A 29 -8.22 23.28 -10.42
CA GLY A 29 -9.63 23.07 -10.80
C GLY A 29 -9.91 22.98 -12.30
N ASP A 30 -8.90 22.79 -13.15
CA ASP A 30 -9.06 22.65 -14.62
C ASP A 30 -8.88 21.21 -15.12
N TYR A 31 -9.49 20.88 -16.28
CA TYR A 31 -9.58 19.52 -16.85
C TYR A 31 -8.44 19.24 -17.84
N ASP A 32 -7.68 18.16 -17.63
CA ASP A 32 -6.62 17.77 -18.57
C ASP A 32 -7.03 16.55 -19.41
N ALA A 33 -7.93 16.75 -20.37
CA ALA A 33 -8.07 16.03 -21.66
C ALA A 33 -9.54 15.94 -22.12
N TYR A 34 -9.75 16.51 -23.30
CA TYR A 34 -11.00 16.66 -24.04
C TYR A 34 -11.29 15.43 -24.92
N ILE A 35 -12.57 15.32 -25.34
CA ILE A 35 -13.18 14.58 -26.48
C ILE A 35 -14.15 13.41 -26.11
N PRO A 36 -15.35 13.33 -26.76
CA PRO A 36 -16.62 13.01 -26.09
C PRO A 36 -17.31 11.68 -26.55
N ASN A 37 -18.40 11.34 -25.82
CA ASN A 37 -19.52 10.42 -26.17
C ASN A 37 -19.16 8.91 -26.21
N GLN A 38 -19.89 7.92 -25.66
CA GLN A 38 -21.30 7.70 -25.30
C GLN A 38 -21.43 6.52 -24.27
N ILE A 39 -22.33 6.67 -23.28
CA ILE A 39 -23.35 5.77 -22.67
C ILE A 39 -23.17 4.22 -22.82
N HIS A 40 -23.14 3.34 -21.78
CA HIS A 40 -24.20 2.86 -20.83
C HIS A 40 -23.53 1.99 -19.71
N SER A 41 -23.91 2.08 -18.41
CA SER A 41 -24.82 1.19 -17.62
C SER A 41 -24.49 -0.32 -17.73
N SER A 42 -24.27 -1.14 -16.68
CA SER A 42 -24.78 -1.13 -15.30
C SER A 42 -24.16 -2.27 -14.44
N LYS A 43 -24.20 -2.04 -13.11
CA LYS A 43 -24.54 -2.95 -11.98
C LYS A 43 -23.60 -4.09 -11.55
N GLU A 44 -23.37 -4.07 -10.24
CA GLU A 44 -22.55 -4.91 -9.36
C GLU A 44 -23.12 -6.31 -9.14
N LEU A 45 -22.24 -7.27 -8.87
CA LEU A 45 -22.52 -8.44 -8.05
C LEU A 45 -21.24 -8.87 -7.28
N HIS A 46 -21.45 -9.07 -5.98
CA HIS A 46 -20.53 -9.68 -5.03
C HIS A 46 -20.52 -11.19 -5.19
N SER A 47 -19.33 -11.82 -5.14
CA SER A 47 -19.15 -13.07 -4.38
C SER A 47 -17.68 -13.45 -4.25
N ASP A 48 -17.36 -13.98 -3.07
CA ASP A 48 -16.16 -14.73 -2.75
C ASP A 48 -16.15 -16.06 -3.50
N GLU A 49 -15.18 -16.27 -4.39
CA GLU A 49 -14.79 -17.61 -4.84
C GLU A 49 -13.28 -17.61 -5.15
N ARG A 50 -12.47 -18.11 -4.19
CA ARG A 50 -11.06 -18.44 -4.42
C ARG A 50 -10.90 -19.95 -4.27
N LEU A 51 -11.04 -20.68 -5.37
CA LEU A 51 -10.56 -22.05 -5.48
C LEU A 51 -9.88 -22.28 -6.85
N ASN A 52 -8.70 -22.90 -6.73
CA ASN A 52 -7.98 -23.69 -7.73
C ASN A 52 -7.50 -23.02 -9.01
N ILE A 53 -6.19 -22.73 -9.07
CA ILE A 53 -5.41 -22.94 -10.31
C ILE A 53 -4.06 -23.56 -9.95
N ILE A 54 -3.90 -24.85 -10.27
CA ILE A 54 -2.64 -25.58 -10.40
C ILE A 54 -2.21 -25.52 -11.88
N ASP A 55 -0.90 -25.30 -12.07
CA ASP A 55 0.00 -25.58 -13.19
C ASP A 55 -0.51 -25.64 -14.65
N SER A 56 0.08 -24.77 -15.49
CA SER A 56 0.72 -25.14 -16.77
C SER A 56 1.13 -23.91 -17.57
N VAL A 57 2.44 -23.60 -17.65
CA VAL A 57 3.10 -22.98 -18.82
C VAL A 57 4.59 -23.33 -18.70
N ALA A 58 5.03 -24.43 -19.30
CA ALA A 58 5.54 -24.56 -20.67
C ALA A 58 6.93 -23.95 -20.87
N GLU A 59 7.87 -24.86 -21.13
CA GLU A 59 9.28 -24.67 -21.45
C GLU A 59 9.45 -23.77 -22.68
N PHE A 60 10.42 -22.84 -22.60
CA PHE A 60 11.03 -22.27 -23.79
C PHE A 60 12.54 -22.43 -23.72
N ASN A 61 13.02 -23.32 -24.59
CA ASN A 61 14.41 -23.52 -24.96
C ASN A 61 15.00 -22.26 -25.60
N CYS A 62 16.23 -21.92 -25.24
CA CYS A 62 17.19 -21.36 -26.19
C CYS A 62 18.60 -21.85 -25.84
N ASN A 63 19.11 -22.73 -26.69
CA ASN A 63 20.48 -23.20 -26.73
C ASN A 63 21.20 -22.60 -27.95
N GLN A 64 22.53 -22.59 -27.87
CA GLN A 64 23.56 -22.08 -28.78
C GLN A 64 23.91 -20.60 -28.56
N SER A 65 25.16 -20.23 -28.21
CA SER A 65 26.45 -20.76 -28.70
C SER A 65 27.59 -20.73 -27.66
N LYS A 66 28.32 -21.84 -27.54
CA LYS A 66 29.76 -21.93 -27.17
C LYS A 66 30.56 -21.54 -28.45
N GLU A 67 31.78 -21.00 -28.50
CA GLU A 67 33.04 -21.11 -27.76
C GLU A 67 33.80 -19.77 -27.94
N THR A 68 34.71 -19.31 -27.08
CA THR A 68 36.16 -19.64 -27.14
C THR A 68 36.87 -19.08 -25.90
N LEU A 69 37.77 -19.89 -25.34
CA LEU A 69 38.66 -19.61 -24.21
C LEU A 69 39.87 -18.73 -24.60
N ASN A 70 40.24 -17.76 -23.75
CA ASN A 70 41.51 -17.69 -23.01
C ASN A 70 41.99 -16.27 -22.67
N ASN A 71 42.40 -16.13 -21.40
CA ASN A 71 43.49 -15.33 -20.86
C ASN A 71 43.48 -13.80 -21.04
N THR A 72 43.09 -13.10 -19.98
CA THR A 72 44.03 -12.16 -19.34
C THR A 72 43.68 -11.94 -17.88
N GLU A 73 44.63 -12.31 -17.04
CA GLU A 73 44.65 -12.07 -15.61
C GLU A 73 44.70 -10.56 -15.30
N GLN A 74 44.31 -10.24 -14.06
CA GLN A 74 44.65 -9.03 -13.33
C GLN A 74 44.06 -7.71 -13.84
N ARG A 75 42.88 -7.37 -13.30
CA ARG A 75 42.65 -6.07 -12.66
C ARG A 75 41.46 -6.16 -11.71
N HIS A 76 41.75 -6.47 -10.45
CA HIS A 76 40.87 -6.15 -9.32
C HIS A 76 40.63 -4.63 -9.32
N ARG A 77 39.51 -4.20 -9.92
CA ARG A 77 38.85 -2.95 -9.59
C ARG A 77 37.51 -3.31 -8.96
N SER A 78 37.48 -3.29 -7.64
CA SER A 78 36.27 -3.26 -6.85
C SER A 78 35.46 -2.01 -7.21
N ASN A 79 34.65 -2.11 -8.26
CA ASN A 79 33.59 -1.15 -8.54
C ASN A 79 32.53 -1.34 -7.44
N PHE A 80 32.72 -0.69 -6.30
CA PHE A 80 31.62 -0.37 -5.38
C PHE A 80 30.66 0.54 -6.14
N ARG A 81 29.74 -0.05 -6.92
CA ARG A 81 28.59 0.67 -7.46
C ARG A 81 27.82 1.23 -6.26
N LYS A 82 27.74 2.55 -6.15
CA LYS A 82 26.96 3.22 -5.09
C LYS A 82 25.53 2.68 -5.14
N LYS A 83 25.07 2.08 -4.03
CA LYS A 83 23.67 1.68 -3.85
C LYS A 83 22.78 2.91 -4.14
N ILE A 84 21.86 2.76 -5.09
CA ILE A 84 20.90 3.82 -5.45
C ILE A 84 19.95 3.98 -4.27
N LYS A 85 19.92 5.17 -3.67
CA LYS A 85 18.95 5.53 -2.63
C LYS A 85 17.73 6.17 -3.28
N TYR A 86 16.53 5.72 -2.95
CA TYR A 86 15.28 6.27 -3.47
C TYR A 86 14.74 7.37 -2.54
N SER A 87 14.35 8.51 -3.13
CA SER A 87 13.57 9.51 -2.41
C SER A 87 12.12 9.05 -2.25
N HIS A 88 11.41 9.59 -1.25
CA HIS A 88 9.98 9.29 -1.05
C HIS A 88 9.15 9.55 -2.32
N LYS A 89 9.41 10.67 -3.00
CA LYS A 89 8.74 11.02 -4.27
C LYS A 89 9.00 9.99 -5.37
N ASN A 90 10.22 9.44 -5.43
CA ASN A 90 10.54 8.38 -6.40
C ASN A 90 9.80 7.07 -6.09
N ILE A 91 9.68 6.72 -4.80
CA ILE A 91 8.93 5.53 -4.35
C ILE A 91 7.45 5.69 -4.69
N GLU A 92 6.85 6.82 -4.34
CA GLU A 92 5.44 7.11 -4.65
C GLU A 92 5.15 7.10 -6.16
N SER A 93 6.07 7.64 -6.97
CA SER A 93 5.94 7.59 -8.43
C SER A 93 5.96 6.14 -8.95
N LYS A 94 6.84 5.29 -8.43
CA LYS A 94 6.90 3.87 -8.79
C LYS A 94 5.64 3.12 -8.34
N VAL A 95 5.17 3.37 -7.13
CA VAL A 95 3.91 2.80 -6.61
C VAL A 95 2.73 3.22 -7.49
N ARG A 96 2.62 4.50 -7.85
CA ARG A 96 1.57 4.99 -8.74
C ARG A 96 1.60 4.30 -10.10
N LYS A 97 2.78 4.11 -10.70
CA LYS A 97 2.92 3.37 -11.96
C LYS A 97 2.42 1.93 -11.82
N LEU A 98 2.76 1.25 -10.72
CA LEU A 98 2.27 -0.10 -10.45
C LEU A 98 0.74 -0.14 -10.28
N HIS A 99 0.15 0.81 -9.54
CA HIS A 99 -1.31 0.90 -9.40
C HIS A 99 -2.02 1.10 -10.75
N LEU A 100 -1.46 1.96 -11.62
CA LEU A 100 -1.97 2.17 -12.96
C LEU A 100 -1.88 0.91 -13.83
N GLU A 101 -0.80 0.14 -13.69
CA GLU A 101 -0.64 -1.10 -14.45
C GLU A 101 -1.55 -2.22 -13.96
N ILE A 102 -1.74 -2.37 -12.64
CA ILE A 102 -2.73 -3.28 -12.07
C ILE A 102 -4.12 -2.90 -12.57
N TRP A 103 -4.43 -1.59 -12.61
CA TRP A 103 -5.72 -1.13 -13.09
C TRP A 103 -5.90 -1.38 -14.59
N SER A 104 -4.92 -1.08 -15.45
CA SER A 104 -5.05 -1.29 -16.89
C SER A 104 -5.25 -2.77 -17.24
N ARG A 105 -4.60 -3.66 -16.47
CA ARG A 105 -4.64 -5.12 -16.62
C ARG A 105 -5.64 -5.81 -15.71
N ARG A 106 -6.53 -5.08 -15.03
CA ARG A 106 -7.46 -5.64 -14.03
C ARG A 106 -8.33 -6.79 -14.56
N ASN A 107 -8.74 -6.74 -15.83
CA ASN A 107 -9.55 -7.81 -16.42
C ASN A 107 -8.75 -9.12 -16.61
N GLU A 108 -7.41 -9.07 -16.61
CA GLU A 108 -6.54 -10.27 -16.63
C GLU A 108 -6.49 -10.97 -15.26
N PHE A 109 -6.73 -10.23 -14.18
CA PHE A 109 -6.59 -10.73 -12.80
C PHE A 109 -7.94 -11.00 -12.13
N TRP A 110 -9.00 -10.35 -12.60
CA TRP A 110 -10.37 -10.50 -12.09
C TRP A 110 -11.31 -10.87 -13.22
N PHE A 111 -11.36 -12.18 -13.54
CA PHE A 111 -12.11 -12.73 -14.67
C PHE A 111 -13.64 -12.57 -14.54
N GLU A 112 -14.17 -12.72 -13.32
CA GLU A 112 -15.61 -12.65 -13.08
C GLU A 112 -16.07 -11.20 -12.86
N ALA A 113 -15.49 -10.53 -11.87
CA ALA A 113 -15.86 -9.17 -11.52
C ALA A 113 -14.66 -8.39 -10.97
N VAL A 114 -14.38 -7.25 -11.59
CA VAL A 114 -13.42 -6.28 -11.08
C VAL A 114 -13.99 -5.65 -9.80
N PRO A 115 -13.25 -5.66 -8.67
CA PRO A 115 -13.69 -5.02 -7.45
C PRO A 115 -14.06 -3.54 -7.64
N THR A 116 -15.22 -3.13 -7.14
CA THR A 116 -15.66 -1.73 -7.20
C THR A 116 -14.93 -0.83 -6.22
N ASP A 117 -14.49 -1.38 -5.09
CA ASP A 117 -13.64 -0.66 -4.13
C ASP A 117 -12.18 -0.66 -4.62
N PRO A 118 -11.59 0.52 -4.93
CA PRO A 118 -10.20 0.60 -5.38
C PRO A 118 -9.18 0.04 -4.39
N VAL A 119 -9.49 -0.03 -3.09
CA VAL A 119 -8.60 -0.62 -2.08
C VAL A 119 -8.43 -2.12 -2.31
N LYS A 120 -9.48 -2.82 -2.78
CA LYS A 120 -9.42 -4.26 -3.06
C LYS A 120 -8.50 -4.60 -4.24
N LEU A 121 -8.19 -3.62 -5.09
CA LEU A 121 -7.25 -3.77 -6.20
C LEU A 121 -5.79 -3.71 -5.73
N LEU A 122 -5.53 -3.18 -4.54
CA LEU A 122 -4.21 -3.03 -3.93
C LEU A 122 -3.71 -4.35 -3.31
N ASP A 123 -3.99 -5.49 -3.96
CA ASP A 123 -3.62 -6.82 -3.47
C ASP A 123 -2.16 -7.14 -3.84
N PRO A 124 -1.26 -7.36 -2.85
CA PRO A 124 0.12 -7.76 -3.12
C PRO A 124 0.25 -9.01 -3.99
N PHE A 125 -0.69 -9.95 -3.92
CA PHE A 125 -0.70 -11.13 -4.78
C PHE A 125 -0.84 -10.76 -6.26
N VAL A 126 -1.80 -9.88 -6.55
CA VAL A 126 -2.06 -9.40 -7.91
C VAL A 126 -0.89 -8.56 -8.40
N ALA A 127 -0.37 -7.68 -7.54
CA ALA A 127 0.80 -6.87 -7.85
C ALA A 127 2.03 -7.74 -8.18
N ALA A 128 2.29 -8.81 -7.42
CA ALA A 128 3.38 -9.74 -7.69
C ALA A 128 3.25 -10.37 -9.07
N LYS A 129 2.06 -10.89 -9.40
CA LYS A 129 1.77 -11.45 -10.73
C LYS A 129 1.92 -10.40 -11.84
N CYS A 130 1.44 -9.18 -11.60
CA CYS A 130 1.54 -8.07 -12.55
C CYS A 130 3.00 -7.79 -12.95
N ILE A 131 3.92 -7.85 -12.00
CA ILE A 131 5.36 -7.64 -12.23
C ILE A 131 6.13 -8.93 -12.60
N GLY A 132 5.42 -10.03 -12.86
CA GLY A 132 6.00 -11.30 -13.30
C GLY A 132 6.66 -12.12 -12.20
N TYR A 133 6.27 -11.92 -10.94
CA TYR A 133 6.68 -12.75 -9.81
C TYR A 133 5.61 -13.79 -9.47
N LYS A 134 6.06 -15.00 -9.13
CA LYS A 134 5.26 -16.00 -8.44
C LYS A 134 5.02 -15.55 -7.01
N TYR A 135 3.82 -15.77 -6.51
CA TYR A 135 3.48 -15.50 -5.12
C TYR A 135 3.03 -16.80 -4.47
N VAL A 136 3.69 -17.18 -3.38
CA VAL A 136 3.44 -18.44 -2.67
C VAL A 136 3.21 -18.13 -1.19
N GLU A 137 2.13 -18.66 -0.64
CA GLU A 137 1.97 -18.69 0.81
C GLU A 137 2.40 -20.04 1.33
N VAL A 138 3.20 -20.06 2.38
CA VAL A 138 3.71 -21.29 2.99
C VAL A 138 3.40 -21.30 4.49
N GLU A 139 3.27 -22.50 5.05
CA GLU A 139 2.97 -22.66 6.49
C GLU A 139 4.14 -22.20 7.38
N PHE A 140 5.37 -22.28 6.88
CA PHE A 140 6.56 -21.89 7.64
C PHE A 140 7.67 -21.40 6.73
N LEU A 141 8.38 -20.36 7.17
CA LEU A 141 9.60 -19.86 6.54
C LEU A 141 10.75 -19.88 7.55
N GLY A 142 11.83 -20.60 7.20
CA GLY A 142 13.06 -20.74 7.99
C GLY A 142 13.56 -22.19 8.06
N GLN A 143 14.83 -22.38 8.42
CA GLN A 143 15.40 -23.68 8.81
C GLN A 143 16.14 -23.48 10.13
N GLY A 144 15.71 -24.17 11.19
CA GLY A 144 16.56 -24.46 12.35
C GLY A 144 16.96 -23.32 13.30
N SER A 145 16.16 -22.26 13.46
CA SER A 145 16.34 -21.31 14.57
C SER A 145 14.98 -20.87 15.14
N ASP A 146 14.93 -20.55 16.43
CA ASP A 146 13.73 -20.14 17.21
C ASP A 146 13.00 -18.87 16.71
N LYS A 147 13.33 -18.36 15.51
CA LYS A 147 12.72 -17.16 14.95
C LYS A 147 12.14 -17.43 13.57
N GLU A 148 10.82 -17.34 13.50
CA GLU A 148 10.05 -17.47 12.28
C GLU A 148 10.22 -16.24 11.37
N ILE A 149 10.40 -16.47 10.08
CA ILE A 149 10.52 -15.44 9.03
C ILE A 149 9.12 -15.13 8.48
N ALA A 150 8.79 -13.84 8.31
CA ALA A 150 7.46 -13.45 7.82
C ALA A 150 7.36 -13.51 6.28
N GLY A 151 8.44 -13.14 5.59
CA GLY A 151 8.51 -13.07 4.13
C GLY A 151 9.92 -13.28 3.60
N ILE A 152 9.99 -13.83 2.39
CA ILE A 152 11.23 -14.00 1.62
C ILE A 152 10.96 -13.65 0.16
N ILE A 153 11.86 -12.87 -0.43
CA ILE A 153 11.96 -12.69 -1.88
C ILE A 153 13.16 -13.45 -2.45
N ASP A 154 12.87 -14.31 -3.42
CA ASP A 154 13.84 -14.95 -4.31
C ASP A 154 13.76 -14.28 -5.69
N ARG A 155 14.73 -13.43 -5.99
CA ARG A 155 14.76 -12.71 -7.27
C ARG A 155 15.19 -13.56 -8.44
N THR A 156 16.02 -14.58 -8.19
CA THR A 156 16.53 -15.48 -9.22
C THR A 156 15.38 -16.28 -9.80
N ASN A 157 14.52 -16.81 -8.93
CA ASN A 157 13.34 -17.58 -9.32
C ASN A 157 12.08 -16.70 -9.50
N LYS A 158 12.21 -15.37 -9.33
CA LYS A 158 11.10 -14.41 -9.31
C LYS A 158 9.93 -14.89 -8.45
N GLN A 159 10.20 -15.17 -7.18
CA GLN A 159 9.21 -15.68 -6.24
C GLN A 159 9.19 -14.85 -4.95
N ILE A 160 7.99 -14.52 -4.49
CA ILE A 160 7.74 -13.96 -3.16
C ILE A 160 7.03 -15.05 -2.35
N SER A 161 7.57 -15.36 -1.18
CA SER A 161 7.01 -16.36 -0.26
C SER A 161 6.63 -15.70 1.05
N ILE A 162 5.41 -15.93 1.55
CA ILE A 162 4.87 -15.30 2.77
C ILE A 162 4.38 -16.37 3.74
N SER A 163 4.71 -16.22 5.03
CA SER A 163 4.24 -17.14 6.08
C SER A 163 2.76 -16.90 6.41
N ARG A 164 2.02 -18.00 6.54
CA ARG A 164 0.60 -18.01 6.96
C ARG A 164 0.39 -17.91 8.47
N ARG A 165 1.44 -18.01 9.29
CA ARG A 165 1.30 -17.99 10.76
C ARG A 165 1.06 -16.60 11.34
N PHE A 166 1.24 -15.56 10.53
CA PHE A 166 0.98 -14.18 10.92
C PHE A 166 -0.46 -13.76 10.64
N LYS A 167 -0.93 -12.74 11.36
CA LYS A 167 -2.25 -12.14 11.11
C LYS A 167 -2.30 -11.59 9.67
N LYS A 168 -3.47 -11.65 9.03
CA LYS A 168 -3.67 -11.24 7.63
C LYS A 168 -3.12 -9.85 7.30
N ASN A 169 -3.29 -8.87 8.19
CA ASN A 169 -2.77 -7.51 8.00
C ASN A 169 -1.24 -7.45 8.05
N VAL A 170 -0.59 -8.26 8.89
CA VAL A 170 0.86 -8.39 8.96
C VAL A 170 1.36 -9.07 7.69
N SER A 171 0.80 -10.22 7.30
CA SER A 171 1.18 -10.91 6.06
C SER A 171 0.99 -10.03 4.83
N ARG A 172 -0.10 -9.23 4.77
CA ARG A 172 -0.34 -8.27 3.68
C ARG A 172 0.70 -7.16 3.63
N PHE A 173 1.10 -6.61 4.78
CA PHE A 173 2.15 -5.60 4.83
C PHE A 173 3.51 -6.19 4.44
N THR A 174 3.88 -7.35 4.97
CA THR A 174 5.10 -8.07 4.60
C THR A 174 5.12 -8.38 3.10
N ALA A 175 4.01 -8.84 2.52
CA ALA A 175 3.91 -9.06 1.07
C ALA A 175 4.17 -7.77 0.26
N ALA A 176 3.60 -6.65 0.69
CA ALA A 176 3.85 -5.35 0.06
C ALA A 176 5.30 -4.85 0.25
N HIS A 177 5.92 -5.19 1.38
CA HIS A 177 7.32 -4.91 1.66
C HIS A 177 8.24 -5.70 0.71
N GLU A 178 7.99 -7.00 0.52
CA GLU A 178 8.73 -7.82 -0.45
C GLU A 178 8.54 -7.34 -1.90
N LEU A 179 7.36 -6.83 -2.26
CA LEU A 179 7.15 -6.13 -3.54
C LEU A 179 8.02 -4.87 -3.68
N GLY A 180 8.18 -4.13 -2.58
CA GLY A 180 9.10 -3.00 -2.52
C GLY A 180 10.52 -3.43 -2.83
N HIS A 181 10.98 -4.53 -2.23
CA HIS A 181 12.24 -5.14 -2.62
C HIS A 181 12.25 -5.47 -4.12
N ALA A 182 11.25 -6.19 -4.64
CA ALA A 182 11.18 -6.62 -6.04
C ALA A 182 11.37 -5.45 -7.04
N LEU A 183 10.76 -4.30 -6.77
CA LEU A 183 10.68 -3.16 -7.70
C LEU A 183 11.72 -2.05 -7.50
N LEU A 184 12.24 -1.89 -6.30
CA LEU A 184 13.21 -0.83 -5.99
C LEU A 184 14.64 -1.34 -6.14
N HIS A 185 14.92 -2.56 -5.72
CA HIS A 185 16.30 -2.98 -5.48
C HIS A 185 16.73 -4.06 -6.48
N GLN A 186 17.89 -3.90 -7.13
CA GLN A 186 18.36 -4.83 -8.17
C GLN A 186 19.51 -5.76 -7.71
N GLU A 187 20.24 -5.42 -6.64
CA GLU A 187 21.57 -6.00 -6.40
C GLU A 187 21.69 -6.97 -5.21
N THR A 188 20.58 -7.48 -4.66
CA THR A 188 20.61 -8.41 -3.53
C THR A 188 19.72 -9.61 -3.78
N THR A 189 20.37 -10.77 -3.94
CA THR A 189 19.78 -12.03 -4.40
C THR A 189 18.83 -12.71 -3.40
N MET A 190 18.86 -12.35 -2.11
CA MET A 190 17.93 -12.89 -1.11
C MET A 190 17.78 -11.92 0.09
N HIS A 191 16.57 -11.41 0.33
CA HIS A 191 16.21 -10.68 1.57
C HIS A 191 15.31 -11.56 2.44
N ARG A 192 15.45 -11.44 3.77
CA ARG A 192 14.67 -12.18 4.78
C ARG A 192 14.09 -11.17 5.77
N ASP A 193 12.78 -10.94 5.72
CA ASP A 193 12.11 -10.00 6.62
C ASP A 193 11.80 -10.64 7.99
N ARG A 194 11.98 -9.87 9.05
CA ARG A 194 11.64 -10.25 10.43
C ARG A 194 10.42 -9.44 10.87
N PRO A 195 9.43 -10.05 11.56
CA PRO A 195 8.34 -9.29 12.16
C PRO A 195 8.88 -8.16 13.04
N MET A 196 8.33 -6.96 12.86
CA MET A 196 8.66 -5.73 13.59
C MET A 196 8.36 -5.88 15.10
N ASP A 197 9.26 -6.49 15.87
CA ASP A 197 9.19 -6.57 17.34
C ASP A 197 10.15 -5.58 18.03
N GLY A 198 10.28 -4.37 17.49
CA GLY A 198 11.00 -3.26 18.14
C GLY A 198 12.52 -3.43 18.39
N SER A 199 13.09 -4.62 18.23
CA SER A 199 14.50 -4.90 18.49
C SER A 199 15.37 -4.49 17.29
N SER A 200 15.71 -3.21 17.23
CA SER A 200 16.70 -2.68 16.28
C SER A 200 18.06 -3.34 16.50
N LYS A 201 18.82 -3.58 15.42
CA LYS A 201 20.24 -4.00 15.50
C LYS A 201 21.04 -3.00 16.38
N PRO A 202 22.13 -3.43 17.04
CA PRO A 202 22.87 -2.60 17.99
C PRO A 202 23.48 -1.30 17.43
N ASN A 203 23.47 -1.11 16.10
CA ASN A 203 24.09 0.04 15.42
C ASN A 203 23.09 1.05 14.81
N GLY A 204 21.80 1.01 15.18
CA GLY A 204 20.85 2.12 15.01
C GLY A 204 20.46 2.56 13.57
N LEU A 205 21.22 2.20 12.54
CA LEU A 205 20.86 2.43 11.15
C LEU A 205 20.09 1.21 10.62
N ARG A 206 18.78 1.35 10.45
CA ARG A 206 18.05 0.47 9.53
C ARG A 206 18.71 0.59 8.16
N ASP A 207 18.91 -0.54 7.48
CA ASP A 207 19.39 -0.54 6.10
C ASP A 207 18.42 0.32 5.27
N ALA A 208 18.95 1.26 4.50
CA ALA A 208 18.15 2.20 3.72
C ALA A 208 17.15 1.45 2.81
N MET A 209 17.54 0.27 2.33
CA MET A 209 16.70 -0.58 1.49
C MET A 209 15.41 -1.06 2.20
N GLU A 210 15.50 -1.37 3.50
CA GLU A 210 14.38 -1.83 4.33
C GLU A 210 13.44 -0.66 4.63
N VAL A 211 13.99 0.54 4.88
CA VAL A 211 13.19 1.77 5.03
C VAL A 211 12.46 2.10 3.74
N GLU A 212 13.12 1.94 2.59
CA GLU A 212 12.52 2.16 1.28
C GLU A 212 11.44 1.12 0.96
N ALA A 213 11.63 -0.14 1.37
CA ALA A 213 10.63 -1.21 1.24
C ALA A 213 9.41 -0.99 2.16
N ASP A 214 9.63 -0.59 3.41
CA ASP A 214 8.56 -0.18 4.35
C ASP A 214 7.76 1.01 3.80
N LYS A 215 8.46 1.99 3.22
CA LYS A 215 7.81 3.15 2.59
C LYS A 215 7.02 2.73 1.35
N PHE A 216 7.57 1.84 0.53
CA PHE A 216 6.85 1.28 -0.61
C PHE A 216 5.57 0.57 -0.16
N ALA A 217 5.65 -0.31 0.85
CA ALA A 217 4.51 -1.04 1.38
C ALA A 217 3.41 -0.10 1.88
N THR A 218 3.79 0.93 2.65
CA THR A 218 2.90 1.99 3.13
C THR A 218 2.21 2.70 1.97
N CYS A 219 2.97 3.20 0.98
CA CYS A 219 2.40 3.92 -0.16
C CYS A 219 1.54 3.02 -1.06
N PHE A 220 1.90 1.74 -1.20
CA PHE A 220 1.18 0.77 -2.02
C PHE A 220 -0.17 0.39 -1.40
N LEU A 221 -0.20 0.07 -0.11
CA LEU A 221 -1.42 -0.35 0.59
C LEU A 221 -2.30 0.83 0.98
N MET A 222 -1.71 1.99 1.26
CA MET A 222 -2.41 3.19 1.72
C MET A 222 -2.04 4.41 0.86
N PRO A 223 -2.39 4.41 -0.44
CA PRO A 223 -2.10 5.52 -1.33
C PRO A 223 -2.81 6.78 -0.86
N GLU A 224 -2.11 7.92 -0.95
CA GLU A 224 -2.54 9.19 -0.38
C GLU A 224 -3.98 9.58 -0.77
N ASN A 225 -4.28 9.48 -2.06
CA ASN A 225 -5.58 9.84 -2.61
C ASN A 225 -6.74 9.03 -2.01
N LEU A 226 -6.55 7.71 -1.82
CA LEU A 226 -7.57 6.87 -1.20
C LEU A 226 -7.69 7.17 0.28
N VAL A 227 -6.57 7.31 1.01
CA VAL A 227 -6.59 7.61 2.44
C VAL A 227 -7.31 8.93 2.70
N ARG A 228 -6.95 10.01 1.97
CA ARG A 228 -7.64 11.31 2.06
C ARG A 228 -9.13 11.18 1.75
N THR A 229 -9.49 10.44 0.71
CA THR A 229 -10.90 10.24 0.34
C THR A 229 -11.68 9.55 1.45
N ARG A 230 -11.17 8.44 2.01
CA ARG A 230 -11.83 7.71 3.10
C ARG A 230 -11.85 8.52 4.39
N PHE A 231 -10.77 9.21 4.71
CA PHE A 231 -10.66 10.10 5.87
C PHE A 231 -11.72 11.21 5.80
N GLN A 232 -11.85 11.88 4.66
CA GLN A 232 -12.90 12.89 4.44
C GLN A 232 -14.31 12.31 4.54
N GLN A 233 -14.54 11.10 4.01
CA GLN A 233 -15.85 10.44 4.09
C GLN A 233 -16.26 10.12 5.53
N VAL A 234 -15.30 9.70 6.36
CA VAL A 234 -15.54 9.33 7.76
C VAL A 234 -15.68 10.57 8.64
N PHE A 235 -14.72 11.49 8.58
CA PHE A 235 -14.63 12.61 9.51
C PHE A 235 -15.25 13.91 9.00
N GLY A 236 -15.64 13.97 7.72
CA GLY A 236 -16.21 15.17 7.11
C GLY A 236 -15.20 16.31 6.91
N VAL A 237 -13.91 16.05 7.10
CA VAL A 237 -12.84 17.05 7.02
C VAL A 237 -12.07 16.89 5.71
N LYS A 238 -11.89 17.99 4.96
CA LYS A 238 -11.20 17.98 3.66
C LYS A 238 -9.68 17.90 3.80
N ASP A 239 -9.11 18.65 4.74
CA ASP A 239 -7.66 18.83 4.83
C ASP A 239 -7.11 18.21 6.11
N THR A 240 -7.38 18.83 7.27
CA THR A 240 -6.75 18.44 8.53
C THR A 240 -7.77 18.36 9.67
N PHE A 241 -7.82 17.21 10.35
CA PHE A 241 -8.63 17.01 11.54
C PHE A 241 -8.05 17.80 12.71
N VAL A 242 -8.91 18.56 13.37
CA VAL A 242 -8.57 19.34 14.56
C VAL A 242 -9.39 18.79 15.72
N LEU A 243 -8.72 18.40 16.81
CA LEU A 243 -9.40 17.99 18.03
C LEU A 243 -9.88 19.23 18.79
N ASN A 244 -11.19 19.44 18.77
CA ASN A 244 -11.96 20.43 19.54
C ASN A 244 -13.20 19.76 20.14
N ASP A 245 -13.94 20.48 20.99
CA ASP A 245 -15.08 19.93 21.75
C ASP A 245 -16.09 19.17 20.86
N ASN A 246 -16.42 19.73 19.70
CA ASN A 246 -17.36 19.11 18.76
C ASN A 246 -16.82 17.79 18.22
N THR A 247 -15.55 17.77 17.81
CA THR A 247 -14.92 16.55 17.28
C THR A 247 -14.60 15.52 18.37
N ALA A 248 -14.33 15.96 19.59
CA ALA A 248 -14.12 15.10 20.74
C ALA A 248 -15.43 14.42 21.13
N PHE A 249 -16.53 15.18 21.23
CA PHE A 249 -17.87 14.63 21.42
C PHE A 249 -18.30 13.70 20.29
N ALA A 250 -17.94 14.02 19.04
CA ALA A 250 -18.20 13.14 17.91
C ALA A 250 -17.41 11.83 17.96
N LEU A 251 -16.22 11.80 18.56
CA LEU A 251 -15.37 10.61 18.72
C LEU A 251 -15.78 9.76 19.94
N ASP A 252 -16.01 10.41 21.08
CA ASP A 252 -16.38 9.77 22.34
C ASP A 252 -17.46 10.61 23.03
N PRO A 253 -18.76 10.34 22.73
CA PRO A 253 -19.86 11.06 23.36
C PRO A 253 -19.97 10.81 24.88
N ILE A 254 -19.35 9.74 25.39
CA ILE A 254 -19.42 9.35 26.81
C ILE A 254 -18.36 10.10 27.62
N ASN A 255 -17.16 10.24 27.07
CA ASN A 255 -16.04 10.92 27.74
C ASN A 255 -15.21 11.79 26.78
N PRO A 256 -15.78 12.90 26.26
CA PRO A 256 -15.05 13.77 25.33
C PRO A 256 -13.84 14.44 25.99
N GLU A 257 -13.93 14.78 27.28
CA GLU A 257 -12.86 15.42 28.05
C GLU A 257 -11.62 14.51 28.15
N GLY A 258 -11.81 13.18 28.19
CA GLY A 258 -10.73 12.19 28.20
C GLY A 258 -9.84 12.21 26.94
N LEU A 259 -10.28 12.86 25.86
CA LEU A 259 -9.51 13.04 24.63
C LEU A 259 -8.52 14.22 24.71
N PHE A 260 -8.74 15.19 25.59
CA PHE A 260 -7.89 16.38 25.77
C PHE A 260 -6.75 16.21 26.79
N ASN A 261 -6.48 14.98 27.22
CA ASN A 261 -5.43 14.74 28.20
C ASN A 261 -4.08 15.29 27.73
N GLN A 262 -3.48 16.20 28.51
CA GLN A 262 -2.26 16.98 28.24
C GLN A 262 -1.01 16.13 27.89
N ARG A 263 -1.07 14.80 28.02
CA ARG A 263 0.03 13.88 27.68
C ARG A 263 -0.12 13.13 26.36
N ARG A 264 -1.23 13.24 25.62
CA ARG A 264 -1.33 12.49 24.35
C ARG A 264 -0.46 13.13 23.29
N ILE A 265 0.29 12.31 22.58
CA ILE A 265 1.06 12.74 21.41
C ILE A 265 0.18 12.62 20.15
N ILE A 266 0.58 13.27 19.05
CA ILE A 266 -0.10 13.19 17.74
C ILE A 266 -0.43 11.74 17.36
N ARG A 267 0.48 10.81 17.66
CA ARG A 267 0.32 9.38 17.41
C ARG A 267 -0.85 8.74 18.15
N ASP A 268 -1.17 9.19 19.36
CA ASP A 268 -2.29 8.63 20.09
C ASP A 268 -3.62 9.05 19.48
N LEU A 269 -3.72 10.32 19.04
CA LEU A 269 -4.88 10.77 18.27
C LEU A 269 -4.97 10.06 16.92
N ALA A 270 -3.84 9.86 16.24
CA ALA A 270 -3.79 9.11 14.99
C ALA A 270 -4.25 7.65 15.15
N ARG A 271 -3.86 6.99 16.25
CA ARG A 271 -4.34 5.64 16.58
C ARG A 271 -5.84 5.61 16.81
N ILE A 272 -6.38 6.57 17.56
CA ILE A 272 -7.83 6.69 17.78
C ILE A 272 -8.56 6.83 16.44
N LEU A 273 -8.14 7.80 15.61
CA LEU A 273 -8.76 8.03 14.30
C LEU A 273 -8.59 6.82 13.36
N ALA A 274 -7.49 6.10 13.44
CA ALA A 274 -7.25 4.89 12.66
C ALA A 274 -8.15 3.72 13.10
N SER A 275 -8.50 3.62 14.38
CA SER A 275 -9.24 2.47 14.95
C SER A 275 -10.72 2.73 15.23
N VAL A 276 -11.19 3.98 15.19
CA VAL A 276 -12.57 4.32 15.58
C VAL A 276 -13.61 3.66 14.66
N GLU A 277 -14.65 3.08 15.27
CA GLU A 277 -15.76 2.42 14.58
C GLU A 277 -17.11 3.13 14.80
N GLN A 278 -17.09 4.27 15.50
CA GLN A 278 -18.22 5.19 15.60
C GLN A 278 -17.75 6.65 15.56
N TYR A 279 -18.33 7.47 14.67
CA TYR A 279 -18.06 8.91 14.64
C TYR A 279 -19.35 9.69 14.34
N ASN A 280 -19.63 10.71 15.14
CA ASN A 280 -20.83 11.55 15.04
C ASN A 280 -22.13 10.70 14.97
N GLY A 281 -22.21 9.70 15.84
CA GLY A 281 -23.36 8.79 15.92
C GLY A 281 -23.49 7.77 14.78
N ARG A 282 -22.56 7.73 13.82
CA ARG A 282 -22.58 6.78 12.71
C ARG A 282 -21.58 5.66 12.93
N TYR A 283 -22.03 4.42 12.76
CA TYR A 283 -21.16 3.24 12.75
C TYR A 283 -20.50 3.07 11.38
N MET A 284 -19.22 2.71 11.39
CA MET A 284 -18.49 2.30 10.20
C MET A 284 -17.33 1.37 10.58
N HIS A 285 -16.80 0.64 9.60
CA HIS A 285 -15.52 -0.02 9.79
C HIS A 285 -14.42 1.02 9.99
N SER A 286 -13.50 0.75 10.92
CA SER A 286 -12.35 1.63 11.16
C SER A 286 -11.55 1.88 9.89
N LEU A 287 -10.84 3.00 9.84
CA LEU A 287 -10.01 3.34 8.67
C LEU A 287 -8.94 2.26 8.43
N ALA A 288 -8.33 1.71 9.49
CA ALA A 288 -7.41 0.60 9.38
C ALA A 288 -8.06 -0.65 8.76
N ASN A 289 -9.29 -0.99 9.16
CA ASN A 289 -10.04 -2.12 8.61
C ASN A 289 -10.42 -1.89 7.13
N GLN A 290 -10.80 -0.67 6.76
CA GLN A 290 -11.11 -0.31 5.36
C GLN A 290 -9.91 -0.52 4.42
N PHE A 291 -8.67 -0.39 4.93
CA PHE A 291 -7.42 -0.59 4.17
C PHE A 291 -6.76 -1.96 4.39
N PHE A 292 -7.35 -2.82 5.24
CA PHE A 292 -6.79 -4.14 5.61
C PHE A 292 -5.37 -4.06 6.21
N VAL A 293 -5.07 -2.99 6.96
CA VAL A 293 -3.78 -2.75 7.62
C VAL A 293 -3.93 -2.77 9.15
N SER A 294 -2.81 -2.71 9.88
CA SER A 294 -2.87 -2.51 11.33
C SER A 294 -3.25 -1.06 11.68
N VAL A 295 -3.79 -0.86 12.88
CA VAL A 295 -4.07 0.48 13.43
C VAL A 295 -2.80 1.33 13.45
N GLU A 296 -1.67 0.75 13.85
CA GLU A 296 -0.39 1.47 13.89
C GLU A 296 0.07 1.92 12.50
N ALA A 297 -0.03 1.07 11.48
CA ALA A 297 0.35 1.42 10.12
C ALA A 297 -0.52 2.57 9.57
N MET A 298 -1.84 2.50 9.80
CA MET A 298 -2.75 3.58 9.42
C MET A 298 -2.47 4.87 10.20
N ALA A 299 -2.20 4.79 11.50
CA ALA A 299 -1.86 5.95 12.32
C ALA A 299 -0.60 6.67 11.83
N ILE A 300 0.46 5.91 11.52
CA ILE A 300 1.67 6.45 10.88
C ILE A 300 1.32 7.13 9.57
N ARG A 301 0.49 6.50 8.73
CA ARG A 301 0.12 7.07 7.44
C ARG A 301 -0.70 8.36 7.55
N ILE A 302 -1.60 8.45 8.52
CA ILE A 302 -2.37 9.66 8.81
C ILE A 302 -1.43 10.83 9.17
N GLU A 303 -0.40 10.57 9.97
CA GLU A 303 0.63 11.56 10.30
C GLU A 303 1.47 11.98 9.09
N GLU A 304 1.97 11.01 8.32
CA GLU A 304 2.78 11.28 7.12
C GLU A 304 2.06 12.19 6.12
N LEU A 305 0.73 12.07 6.05
CA LEU A 305 -0.13 12.85 5.16
C LEU A 305 -0.57 14.20 5.75
N GLY A 306 -0.21 14.50 7.01
CA GLY A 306 -0.58 15.74 7.68
C GLY A 306 -2.09 15.88 7.91
N LEU A 307 -2.79 14.76 8.16
CA LEU A 307 -4.25 14.75 8.31
C LEU A 307 -4.73 15.14 9.71
N ILE A 308 -3.82 15.39 10.65
CA ILE A 308 -4.13 15.82 12.01
C ILE A 308 -3.37 17.11 12.33
N CYS A 309 -4.03 18.04 13.02
CA CYS A 309 -3.42 19.24 13.57
C CYS A 309 -3.51 19.24 15.09
N THR A 310 -2.53 19.86 15.74
CA THR A 310 -2.48 20.08 17.18
C THR A 310 -2.80 21.52 17.58
N VAL A 311 -3.28 22.37 16.67
CA VAL A 311 -3.73 23.72 17.05
C VAL A 311 -4.94 23.55 17.99
N GLY A 312 -4.73 23.77 19.29
CA GLY A 312 -5.71 23.47 20.35
C GLY A 312 -5.13 22.80 21.60
N TRP A 313 -3.85 22.40 21.59
CA TRP A 313 -3.15 21.83 22.77
C TRP A 313 -2.52 22.90 23.69
N ALA A 314 -2.84 24.17 23.43
CA ALA A 314 -2.38 25.30 24.22
C ALA A 314 -3.58 26.19 24.54
N GLU A 315 -4.09 26.02 25.75
CA GLU A 315 -4.33 27.07 26.75
C GLU A 315 -4.31 26.43 28.15
#